data_AF-A0A5K4FCX0-F1
#
_entry.id   AF-A0A5K4FCX0-F1
#
_cell.length_a   1.000
_cell.length_b   1.000
_cell.length_c   1.000
_cell.angle_alpha   90.00
_cell.angle_beta   90.00
_cell.angle_gamma   90.00
#
_symmetry.space_group_name_H-M   'P 1'
#
loop_
_entity.id
_entity.type
_entity.pdbx_description
1 polymer ?
#
loop_
_entity_poly.entity_id
_entity_poly.type
_entity_poly.pdbx_seq_one_letter_code
_entity_poly.pdbx_strand_id
1 'polypeptide(L)'
;MMMSLGEKDQQMNLKISIFMEFVVCHAELNAVLNRNEAHSGGCTLFTTMFPCNECAKVIIQAGIKEVVYYSDKKNGTESNQAAKYLFNKADVSIRKFTPTNRTININLD
;
A
#
# COMPACT_ATOMS: atom_id res chain seq x y z
N MET A 1 -31.10 -14.76 -22.32
CA MET A 1 -30.56 -15.61 -21.26
C MET A 1 -30.50 -14.78 -19.98
N MET A 2 -31.19 -15.16 -18.91
CA MET A 2 -31.14 -14.45 -17.62
C MET A 2 -29.89 -14.90 -16.85
N MET A 3 -29.09 -13.95 -16.36
CA MET A 3 -27.97 -14.23 -15.45
C MET A 3 -28.49 -14.82 -14.13
N SER A 4 -27.81 -15.85 -13.64
CA SER A 4 -28.01 -16.40 -12.31
C SER A 4 -27.68 -15.37 -11.22
N LEU A 5 -28.19 -15.57 -10.00
CA LEU A 5 -27.87 -14.71 -8.86
C LEU A 5 -26.36 -14.67 -8.59
N GLY A 6 -25.68 -15.82 -8.66
CA GLY A 6 -24.22 -15.89 -8.46
C GLY A 6 -23.42 -15.10 -9.50
N GLU A 7 -23.82 -15.11 -10.77
CA GLU A 7 -23.18 -14.30 -11.80
C GLU A 7 -23.40 -12.80 -11.57
N LYS A 8 -24.60 -12.40 -11.09
CA LYS A 8 -24.88 -11.00 -10.73
C LYS A 8 -24.02 -10.55 -9.55
N ASP A 9 -23.86 -11.39 -8.54
CA ASP A 9 -23.01 -11.09 -7.37
C ASP A 9 -21.53 -10.97 -7.78
N GLN A 10 -21.04 -11.86 -8.64
CA GLN A 10 -19.69 -11.78 -9.17
C GLN A 10 -19.47 -10.51 -10.00
N GLN A 11 -20.44 -10.15 -10.85
CA GLN A 11 -20.38 -8.91 -11.64
C GLN A 11 -20.41 -7.68 -10.74
N MET A 12 -21.22 -7.68 -9.69
CA MET A 12 -21.29 -6.60 -8.71
C MET A 12 -19.96 -6.46 -7.95
N ASN A 13 -19.37 -7.56 -7.49
CA ASN A 13 -18.08 -7.56 -6.82
C ASN A 13 -16.95 -7.08 -7.74
N LEU A 14 -16.97 -7.47 -9.02
CA LEU A 14 -16.01 -6.98 -10.01
C LEU A 14 -16.14 -5.46 -10.21
N LYS A 15 -17.38 -4.94 -10.33
CA LYS A 15 -17.63 -3.49 -10.41
C LYS A 15 -17.15 -2.74 -9.18
N ILE A 16 -17.36 -3.30 -7.99
CA ILE A 16 -16.88 -2.71 -6.73
C ILE A 16 -15.35 -2.71 -6.68
N SER A 17 -14.71 -3.81 -7.08
CA SER A 17 -13.23 -3.92 -7.11
C SER A 17 -12.61 -2.89 -8.04
N ILE A 18 -13.16 -2.77 -9.26
CA ILE A 18 -12.75 -1.76 -10.24
C ILE A 18 -12.91 -0.37 -9.63
N PHE A 19 -14.07 -0.05 -9.07
CA PHE A 19 -14.30 1.26 -8.46
C PHE A 19 -13.28 1.57 -7.35
N MET A 20 -13.02 0.60 -6.46
CA MET A 20 -12.04 0.75 -5.38
C MET A 20 -10.63 1.02 -5.90
N GLU A 21 -10.20 0.32 -6.96
CA GLU A 21 -8.88 0.50 -7.58
C GLU A 21 -8.71 1.87 -8.25
N PHE A 22 -9.78 2.44 -8.81
CA PHE A 22 -9.70 3.69 -9.58
C PHE A 22 -9.97 4.98 -8.78
N VAL A 23 -10.75 4.92 -7.69
CA VAL A 23 -11.17 6.14 -6.98
C VAL A 23 -10.50 6.35 -5.63
N VAL A 24 -9.91 5.30 -5.04
CA VAL A 24 -9.31 5.40 -3.72
C VAL A 24 -7.82 5.69 -3.84
N CYS A 25 -7.42 6.85 -3.31
CA CYS A 25 -6.01 7.13 -3.04
C CYS A 25 -5.57 6.34 -1.81
N HIS A 26 -4.62 5.43 -2.00
CA HIS A 26 -4.03 4.68 -0.90
C HIS A 26 -3.24 5.59 0.06
N ALA A 27 -2.99 5.09 1.28
CA ALA A 27 -2.31 5.83 2.34
C ALA A 27 -0.90 6.28 1.92
N GLU A 28 -0.17 5.46 1.18
CA GLU A 28 1.19 5.74 0.70
C GLU A 28 1.22 6.88 -0.30
N LEU A 29 0.25 6.91 -1.24
CA LEU A 29 0.11 8.01 -2.18
C LEU A 29 -0.21 9.31 -1.43
N ASN A 30 -1.17 9.26 -0.51
CA ASN A 30 -1.54 10.43 0.29
C ASN A 30 -0.37 10.94 1.14
N ALA A 31 0.45 10.05 1.71
CA ALA A 31 1.64 10.43 2.47
C ALA A 31 2.67 11.17 1.60
N VAL A 32 2.88 10.69 0.36
CA VAL A 32 3.79 11.36 -0.59
C VAL A 32 3.23 12.70 -1.05
N LEU A 33 1.92 12.81 -1.31
CA LEU A 33 1.29 14.05 -1.77
C LEU A 33 1.20 15.13 -0.67
N ASN A 34 0.95 14.74 0.57
CA ASN A 34 0.75 15.65 1.70
C ASN A 34 2.02 15.92 2.52
N ARG A 35 3.20 15.63 1.99
CA ARG A 35 4.46 15.95 2.67
C ARG A 35 4.65 17.47 2.75
N ASN A 36 5.19 17.93 3.87
CA ASN A 36 5.49 19.36 4.06
C ASN A 36 6.79 19.79 3.37
N GLU A 37 7.69 18.84 3.10
CA GLU A 37 8.97 19.10 2.46
C GLU A 37 8.89 19.00 0.94
N ALA A 38 9.74 19.75 0.23
CA ALA A 38 9.78 19.70 -1.23
C ALA A 38 10.07 18.27 -1.77
N HIS A 39 10.88 17.49 -1.05
CA HIS A 39 11.33 16.17 -1.46
C HIS A 39 11.33 15.19 -0.27
N SER A 40 11.02 13.92 -0.53
CA SER A 40 11.12 12.83 0.46
C SER A 40 12.35 11.94 0.23
N GLY A 41 13.41 12.53 -0.34
CA GLY A 41 14.64 11.83 -0.67
C GLY A 41 15.35 11.33 0.60
N GLY A 42 15.57 10.02 0.70
CA GLY A 42 16.24 9.41 1.86
C GLY A 42 15.32 9.11 3.05
N CYS A 43 14.03 9.46 2.98
CA CYS A 43 13.08 9.19 4.05
C CYS A 43 12.78 7.68 4.20
N THR A 44 12.19 7.33 5.35
CA THR A 44 11.63 6.00 5.65
C THR A 44 10.11 6.10 5.77
N LEU A 45 9.38 5.27 5.03
CA LEU A 45 7.92 5.18 5.09
C LEU A 45 7.49 4.06 6.03
N PHE A 46 6.67 4.37 7.03
CA PHE A 46 5.99 3.37 7.87
C PHE A 46 4.55 3.19 7.39
N THR A 47 4.14 1.96 7.12
CA THR A 47 2.80 1.62 6.61
C THR A 47 2.20 0.43 7.36
N THR A 48 0.88 0.42 7.49
CA THR A 48 0.13 -0.68 8.12
C THR A 48 0.06 -1.92 7.22
N MET A 49 0.13 -1.75 5.90
CA MET A 49 0.06 -2.84 4.93
C MET A 49 1.17 -2.71 3.88
N PHE A 50 1.70 -3.84 3.40
CA PHE A 50 2.70 -3.82 2.34
C PHE A 50 2.17 -3.11 1.09
N PRO A 51 2.93 -2.15 0.49
CA PRO A 51 2.44 -1.36 -0.63
C PRO A 51 2.14 -2.19 -1.88
N CYS A 52 1.09 -1.81 -2.62
CA CYS A 52 0.84 -2.37 -3.95
C CYS A 52 1.87 -1.87 -4.97
N ASN A 53 1.91 -2.47 -6.15
CA ASN A 53 2.82 -2.10 -7.24
C ASN A 53 2.67 -0.63 -7.69
N GLU A 54 1.46 -0.08 -7.72
CA GLU A 54 1.25 1.33 -8.08
C GLU A 54 1.81 2.28 -7.01
N CYS A 55 1.60 1.96 -5.73
CA CYS A 55 2.21 2.71 -4.63
C CYS A 55 3.75 2.57 -4.62
N ALA A 56 4.28 1.39 -4.98
CA ALA A 56 5.72 1.18 -5.08
C ALA A 56 6.36 2.12 -6.10
N LYS A 57 5.74 2.34 -7.26
CA LYS A 57 6.21 3.33 -8.25
C LYS A 57 6.28 4.74 -7.63
N VAL A 58 5.22 5.15 -6.93
CA VAL A 58 5.15 6.47 -6.28
C VAL A 58 6.25 6.62 -5.23
N ILE A 59 6.44 5.62 -4.37
CA ILE A 59 7.46 5.60 -3.32
C ILE A 59 8.86 5.74 -3.91
N ILE A 60 9.17 4.97 -4.96
CA ILE A 60 10.47 5.00 -5.65
C ILE A 60 10.71 6.39 -6.25
N GLN A 61 9.74 6.92 -6.99
CA GLN A 61 9.86 8.23 -7.63
C GLN A 61 9.91 9.39 -6.62
N ALA A 62 9.34 9.21 -5.44
CA ALA A 62 9.43 10.17 -4.34
C ALA A 62 10.81 10.17 -3.65
N GLY A 63 11.67 9.20 -3.95
CA GLY A 63 13.04 9.10 -3.39
C GLY A 63 13.13 8.46 -2.01
N ILE A 64 12.04 7.85 -1.53
CA ILE A 64 12.02 7.10 -0.25
C ILE A 64 12.96 5.90 -0.35
N LYS A 65 13.78 5.67 0.67
CA LYS A 65 14.83 4.63 0.66
C LYS A 65 14.52 3.41 1.52
N GLU A 66 13.53 3.50 2.41
CA GLU A 66 13.09 2.37 3.21
C GLU A 66 11.58 2.36 3.39
N VAL A 67 10.98 1.16 3.30
CA VAL A 67 9.57 0.89 3.62
C VAL A 67 9.50 -0.11 4.77
N VAL A 68 8.82 0.31 5.83
CA VAL A 68 8.55 -0.48 7.03
C VAL A 68 7.07 -0.83 7.04
N TYR A 69 6.74 -2.09 6.87
CA TYR A 69 5.34 -2.53 6.78
C TYR A 69 4.95 -3.41 7.97
N TYR A 70 3.75 -3.23 8.50
CA TYR A 70 3.25 -4.06 9.60
C TYR A 70 2.75 -5.42 9.12
N SER A 71 1.97 -5.44 8.04
CA SER A 71 1.27 -6.64 7.55
C SER A 71 1.46 -6.85 6.06
N ASP A 72 1.76 -8.07 5.63
CA ASP A 72 1.83 -8.47 4.21
C ASP A 72 0.76 -9.53 3.90
N LYS A 73 -0.51 -9.17 4.12
CA LYS A 73 -1.67 -10.09 3.94
C LYS A 73 -1.87 -10.54 2.50
N LYS A 74 -1.45 -9.71 1.53
CA LYS A 74 -1.55 -10.00 0.09
C LYS A 74 -0.25 -10.58 -0.48
N ASN A 75 0.62 -11.13 0.38
CA ASN A 75 1.84 -11.78 -0.06
C ASN A 75 1.53 -12.86 -1.10
N GLY A 76 2.31 -12.87 -2.19
CA GLY A 76 2.16 -13.85 -3.28
C GLY A 76 1.21 -13.43 -4.39
N THR A 77 0.42 -12.36 -4.23
CA THR A 77 -0.33 -11.76 -5.36
C THR A 77 0.61 -11.13 -6.38
N GLU A 78 0.18 -11.01 -7.64
CA GLU A 78 0.96 -10.37 -8.71
C GLU A 78 1.37 -8.93 -8.33
N SER A 79 0.43 -8.16 -7.77
CA SER A 79 0.69 -6.81 -7.29
C SER A 79 1.80 -6.77 -6.23
N ASN A 80 1.78 -7.71 -5.28
CA ASN A 80 2.81 -7.81 -4.24
C ASN A 80 4.17 -8.22 -4.81
N GLN A 81 4.21 -9.20 -5.71
CA GLN A 81 5.44 -9.65 -6.36
C GLN A 81 6.05 -8.54 -7.22
N ALA A 82 5.23 -7.82 -7.99
CA ALA A 82 5.65 -6.66 -8.77
C ALA A 82 6.20 -5.53 -7.89
N ALA A 83 5.54 -5.23 -6.76
CA ALA A 83 6.04 -4.25 -5.81
C ALA A 83 7.40 -4.64 -5.22
N LYS A 84 7.58 -5.90 -4.80
CA LYS A 84 8.88 -6.42 -4.31
C LYS A 84 9.97 -6.35 -5.37
N TYR A 85 9.63 -6.71 -6.61
CA TYR A 85 10.55 -6.59 -7.74
C TYR A 85 10.98 -5.13 -7.97
N LEU A 86 10.03 -4.19 -7.96
CA LEU A 86 10.30 -2.76 -8.13
C LEU A 86 11.21 -2.22 -7.02
N PHE A 87 10.90 -2.51 -5.75
CA PHE A 87 11.74 -2.05 -4.63
C PHE A 87 13.15 -2.60 -4.71
N ASN A 88 13.32 -3.89 -5.02
CA ASN A 88 14.64 -4.50 -5.19
C ASN A 88 15.42 -3.91 -6.36
N LYS A 89 14.75 -3.56 -7.47
CA LYS A 89 15.40 -2.93 -8.63
C LYS A 89 15.78 -1.48 -8.41
N ALA A 90 15.12 -0.79 -7.48
CA ALA A 90 15.37 0.63 -7.17
C ALA A 90 16.20 0.85 -5.89
N ASP A 91 16.78 -0.22 -5.33
CA ASP A 91 17.52 -0.20 -4.06
C ASP A 91 16.75 0.45 -2.91
N VAL A 92 15.44 0.16 -2.82
CA VAL A 92 14.58 0.55 -1.69
C VAL A 92 14.52 -0.61 -0.70
N SER A 93 14.98 -0.38 0.52
CA SER A 93 14.96 -1.38 1.58
C SER A 93 13.52 -1.65 2.03
N ILE A 94 13.18 -2.93 2.25
CA ILE A 94 11.89 -3.33 2.79
C ILE A 94 12.09 -4.12 4.08
N ARG A 95 11.41 -3.73 5.17
CA ARG A 95 11.43 -4.49 6.42
C ARG A 95 10.04 -4.65 7.01
N LYS A 96 9.77 -5.82 7.58
CA LYS A 96 8.58 -6.03 8.39
C LYS A 96 8.78 -5.38 9.75
N PHE A 97 7.79 -4.63 10.22
CA PHE A 97 7.79 -4.07 11.57
C PHE A 97 7.76 -5.19 12.61
N THR A 98 8.60 -5.06 13.64
CA THR A 98 8.59 -5.98 14.79
C THR A 98 7.79 -5.35 15.93
N PRO A 99 6.63 -5.89 16.30
CA PRO A 99 5.84 -5.38 17.42
C PRO A 99 6.62 -5.46 18.72
N THR A 100 6.52 -4.41 19.53
CA THR A 100 7.15 -4.34 20.86
C THR A 100 6.20 -4.73 21.99
N ASN A 101 4.97 -5.13 21.66
CA ASN A 101 3.86 -5.35 22.59
C ASN A 101 3.57 -4.15 23.51
N ARG A 102 3.93 -2.94 23.07
CA ARG A 102 3.60 -1.69 23.77
C ARG A 102 2.14 -1.32 23.51
N THR A 103 1.48 -0.85 24.56
CA THR A 103 0.17 -0.21 24.47
C THR A 103 0.36 1.30 24.40
N ILE A 104 -0.34 1.96 23.49
CA ILE A 104 -0.40 3.42 23.38
C ILE A 104 -1.82 3.85 23.72
N ASN A 105 -1.99 4.58 24.81
CA ASN A 105 -3.27 5.18 25.19
C ASN A 105 -3.14 6.70 25.01
N ILE A 106 -4.04 7.29 24.23
CA ILE A 106 -4.12 8.75 24.03
C ILE A 106 -5.35 9.22 24.80
N ASN A 107 -5.14 10.01 25.86
CA ASN A 107 -6.20 10.72 26.57
C ASN A 107 -6.08 12.22 26.25
N LEU A 108 -7.19 12.85 25.89
CA LEU A 108 -7.27 14.27 25.52
C LEU A 108 -8.03 15.12 26.56
N ASP A 109 -8.67 14.47 27.54
CA ASP A 109 -9.31 15.13 28.69
C ASP A 109 -8.25 15.56 29.72
#